data_AF-A0A7S3U5Y3-F1
#
_entry.id   AF-A0A7S3U5Y3-F1
#
_cell.length_a   1.000
_cell.length_b   1.000
_cell.length_c   1.000
_cell.angle_alpha   90.00
_cell.angle_beta   90.00
_cell.angle_gamma   90.00
#
_symmetry.space_group_name_H-M   'P 1'
#
loop_
_entity.id
_entity.type
_entity.pdbx_description
1 polymer ?
#
loop_
_entity_poly.entity_id
_entity_poly.type
_entity_poly.pdbx_seq_one_letter_code
_entity_poly.pdbx_strand_id
1 'polypeptide(L)'
;TWNTWNSATLRRGFKVFSRACQGCHGAMHEKYDLLVDKGFRQMELKKKMVYLPKVHPAHQKYRGDFFQEWDHRQRQIHDRIWPPYMTVHQAKNANMGVWPPELSKAGTHQPGLINYPYNLL
;
A
#
# COMPACT_ATOMS: atom_id res chain seq x y z
N THR A 1 25.32 -6.30 -11.97
CA THR A 1 25.86 -5.97 -10.63
C THR A 1 25.02 -6.66 -9.57
N TRP A 2 25.66 -7.31 -8.59
CA TRP A 2 24.99 -8.12 -7.54
C TRP A 2 24.50 -7.26 -6.37
N ASN A 3 23.89 -6.10 -6.66
CA ASN A 3 23.39 -5.23 -5.60
C ASN A 3 22.05 -5.76 -5.09
N THR A 4 22.07 -6.27 -3.85
CA THR A 4 20.85 -6.61 -3.11
C THR A 4 20.19 -5.34 -2.53
N TRP A 5 18.94 -5.47 -2.10
CA TRP A 5 18.19 -4.39 -1.48
C TRP A 5 18.77 -4.02 -0.11
N ASN A 6 18.92 -2.72 0.17
CA ASN A 6 19.29 -2.24 1.50
C ASN A 6 18.06 -2.28 2.42
N SER A 7 18.05 -3.23 3.36
CA SER A 7 16.95 -3.40 4.34
C SER A 7 16.67 -2.15 5.16
N ALA A 8 17.68 -1.36 5.52
CA ALA A 8 17.48 -0.12 6.28
C ALA A 8 16.75 0.94 5.44
N THR A 9 17.09 1.06 4.16
CA THR A 9 16.38 1.95 3.22
C THR A 9 14.93 1.49 3.02
N LEU A 10 14.70 0.19 2.83
CA LEU A 10 13.35 -0.37 2.69
C LEU A 10 12.48 -0.08 3.92
N ARG A 11 13.02 -0.22 5.13
CA ARG A 11 12.30 0.09 6.38
C ARG A 11 11.90 1.55 6.48
N ARG A 12 12.79 2.48 6.09
CA ARG A 12 12.49 3.91 6.06
C ARG A 12 11.47 4.25 4.97
N GLY A 13 11.61 3.67 3.77
CA GLY A 13 10.66 3.81 2.68
C GLY A 13 9.26 3.34 3.07
N PHE A 14 9.14 2.20 3.74
CA PHE A 14 7.84 1.72 4.24
C PHE A 14 7.22 2.66 5.29
N LYS A 15 8.04 3.28 6.16
CA LYS A 15 7.55 4.30 7.10
C LYS A 15 7.02 5.53 6.38
N VAL A 16 7.68 5.99 5.32
CA VAL A 16 7.21 7.11 4.48
C VAL A 16 5.91 6.72 3.78
N PHE A 17 5.88 5.57 3.11
CA PHE A 17 4.70 5.07 2.41
C PHE A 17 3.48 4.98 3.34
N SER A 18 3.62 4.32 4.49
CA SER A 18 2.50 4.10 5.43
C SER A 18 1.98 5.39 6.09
N ARG A 19 2.81 6.44 6.18
CA ARG A 19 2.44 7.70 6.85
C ARG A 19 2.00 8.82 5.90
N ALA A 20 2.55 8.87 4.68
CA ALA A 20 2.31 9.97 3.75
C ALA A 20 1.51 9.51 2.51
N CYS A 21 1.79 8.32 1.99
CA CYS A 21 1.23 7.89 0.71
C CYS A 21 -0.05 7.06 0.89
N GLN A 22 -0.09 6.20 1.91
CA GLN A 22 -1.15 5.22 2.12
C GLN A 22 -2.54 5.84 2.40
N GLY A 23 -2.57 7.13 2.75
CA GLY A 23 -3.81 7.90 2.88
C GLY A 23 -4.54 8.18 1.56
N CYS A 24 -3.89 7.97 0.41
CA CYS A 24 -4.53 8.07 -0.91
C CYS A 24 -4.16 6.91 -1.84
N HIS A 25 -2.92 6.45 -1.77
CA HIS A 25 -2.37 5.42 -2.66
C HIS A 25 -2.37 4.03 -2.02
N GLY A 26 -2.56 3.02 -2.85
CA GLY A 26 -2.35 1.62 -2.50
C GLY A 26 -1.22 1.00 -3.32
N ALA A 27 -0.80 -0.19 -2.91
CA ALA A 27 0.04 -1.10 -3.68
C ALA A 27 -0.71 -2.45 -3.82
N MET A 28 -1.89 -2.43 -4.44
CA MET A 28 -2.92 -3.47 -4.31
C MET A 28 -2.52 -4.83 -4.87
N HIS A 29 -1.56 -4.85 -5.80
CA HIS A 29 -1.04 -6.09 -6.35
C HIS A 29 -0.06 -6.78 -5.39
N GLU A 30 0.47 -6.05 -4.40
CA GLU A 30 1.34 -6.54 -3.36
C GLU A 30 0.60 -6.78 -2.04
N LYS A 31 1.21 -7.63 -1.20
CA LYS A 31 0.83 -7.86 0.19
C LYS A 31 1.93 -7.36 1.12
N TYR A 32 1.61 -7.14 2.39
CA TYR A 32 2.63 -6.71 3.37
C TYR A 32 3.69 -7.79 3.64
N ASP A 33 3.33 -9.07 3.52
CA ASP A 33 4.24 -10.21 3.67
C ASP A 33 5.46 -10.15 2.73
N LEU A 34 5.38 -9.43 1.61
CA LEU A 34 6.51 -9.10 0.72
C LEU A 34 7.70 -8.48 1.45
N LEU A 35 7.46 -7.76 2.56
CA LEU A 35 8.48 -7.06 3.33
C LEU A 35 9.16 -7.95 4.37
N VAL A 36 8.61 -9.16 4.61
CA VAL A 36 9.22 -10.18 5.47
C VAL A 36 10.51 -10.64 4.82
N ASP A 37 11.56 -10.79 5.63
CA ASP A 37 12.93 -11.19 5.24
C ASP A 37 13.67 -10.20 4.33
N LYS A 38 12.99 -9.21 3.73
CA LYS A 38 13.62 -8.10 2.99
C LYS A 38 13.95 -6.90 3.88
N GLY A 39 13.10 -6.60 4.86
CA GLY A 39 13.31 -5.49 5.79
C GLY A 39 12.75 -5.68 7.18
N PHE A 40 11.86 -6.65 7.41
CA PHE A 40 11.28 -6.90 8.73
C PHE A 40 11.27 -8.40 9.04
N ARG A 41 11.39 -8.75 10.32
CA ARG A 41 11.00 -10.09 10.78
C ARG A 41 9.47 -10.18 10.80
N GLN A 42 8.91 -11.37 10.62
CA GLN A 42 7.45 -11.56 10.55
C GLN A 42 6.71 -10.97 11.77
N MET A 43 7.18 -11.29 12.99
CA MET A 43 6.57 -10.77 14.23
C MET A 43 6.76 -9.26 14.41
N GLU A 44 7.85 -8.71 13.88
CA GLU A 44 8.08 -7.26 13.91
C GLU A 44 7.10 -6.53 12.99
N LEU A 45 6.92 -7.02 11.76
CA LEU A 45 5.96 -6.45 10.83
C LEU A 45 4.53 -6.57 11.37
N LYS A 46 4.16 -7.73 11.93
CA LYS A 46 2.86 -7.93 12.58
C LYS A 46 2.59 -6.90 13.68
N LYS A 47 3.57 -6.61 14.54
CA LYS A 47 3.46 -5.56 15.57
C LYS A 47 3.29 -4.16 14.96
N LYS A 48 3.91 -3.88 13.80
CA LYS A 48 3.78 -2.60 13.12
C LYS A 48 2.42 -2.42 12.43
N MET A 49 1.72 -3.50 12.10
CA MET A 49 0.43 -3.43 11.43
C MET A 49 -0.61 -2.60 12.20
N VAL A 50 -0.51 -2.50 13.52
CA VAL A 50 -1.42 -1.71 14.38
C VAL A 50 -1.39 -0.21 14.06
N TYR A 51 -0.28 0.31 13.54
CA TYR A 51 -0.13 1.74 13.22
C TYR A 51 -0.67 2.11 11.83
N LEU A 52 -1.08 1.13 11.04
CA LEU A 52 -1.64 1.36 9.72
C LEU A 52 -3.14 1.69 9.84
N PRO A 53 -3.71 2.43 8.88
CA PRO A 53 -5.14 2.70 8.87
C PRO A 53 -5.91 1.38 8.81
N LYS A 54 -7.02 1.29 9.55
CA LYS A 54 -7.93 0.15 9.49
C LYS A 54 -8.42 -0.06 8.06
N VAL A 55 -8.75 -1.29 7.74
CA VAL A 55 -9.18 -1.71 6.41
C VAL A 55 -10.59 -2.28 6.49
N HIS A 56 -11.44 -1.87 5.54
CA HIS A 56 -12.73 -2.51 5.37
C HIS A 56 -12.55 -3.79 4.52
N PRO A 57 -13.17 -4.92 4.90
CA PRO A 57 -13.12 -6.17 4.12
C PRO A 57 -13.64 -6.01 2.68
N ALA A 58 -14.64 -5.16 2.45
CA ALA A 58 -15.22 -4.82 1.15
C ALA A 58 -14.31 -4.01 0.21
N HIS A 59 -12.98 -4.04 0.36
CA HIS A 59 -12.10 -3.34 -0.58
C HIS A 59 -12.06 -4.02 -1.96
N GLN A 60 -12.44 -3.25 -2.98
CA GLN A 60 -12.32 -3.48 -4.43
C GLN A 60 -12.72 -4.87 -4.96
N LYS A 61 -11.97 -5.93 -4.66
CA LYS A 61 -12.17 -7.27 -5.24
C LYS A 61 -13.38 -8.02 -4.70
N TYR A 62 -13.85 -7.67 -3.50
CA TYR A 62 -14.86 -8.43 -2.77
C TYR A 62 -16.09 -7.58 -2.39
N ARG A 63 -16.37 -6.51 -3.14
CA ARG A 63 -17.49 -5.60 -2.82
C ARG A 63 -18.86 -6.29 -2.80
N GLY A 64 -19.02 -7.37 -3.57
CA GLY A 64 -20.26 -8.15 -3.62
C GLY A 64 -20.35 -9.24 -2.54
N ASP A 65 -19.22 -9.64 -1.97
CA ASP A 65 -19.14 -10.74 -1.00
C ASP A 65 -19.21 -10.27 0.45
N PHE A 66 -18.99 -8.97 0.67
CA PHE A 66 -19.03 -8.36 2.00
C PHE A 66 -20.21 -7.40 2.11
N PHE A 67 -21.07 -7.66 3.08
CA PHE A 67 -22.19 -6.80 3.42
C PHE A 67 -21.69 -5.43 3.89
N GLN A 68 -22.48 -4.38 3.66
CA GLN A 68 -22.19 -3.01 4.14
C GLN A 68 -22.08 -2.90 5.67
N GLU A 69 -22.48 -3.96 6.38
CA GLU A 69 -22.52 -4.09 7.84
C GLU A 69 -21.18 -4.53 8.45
N TRP A 70 -20.17 -4.89 7.64
CA TRP A 70 -18.91 -5.41 8.16
C TRP A 70 -17.99 -4.28 8.63
N ASP A 71 -17.52 -4.39 9.87
CA ASP A 71 -16.69 -3.36 10.48
C ASP A 71 -15.26 -3.28 9.92
N HIS A 72 -14.69 -2.08 10.08
CA HIS A 72 -13.27 -1.86 9.83
C HIS A 72 -12.42 -2.67 10.81
N ARG A 73 -11.52 -3.49 10.29
CA ARG A 73 -10.56 -4.26 11.10
C ARG A 73 -9.15 -3.74 10.93
N GLN A 74 -8.29 -4.08 11.89
CA GLN A 74 -6.86 -3.83 11.74
C GLN A 74 -6.29 -4.66 10.59
N ARG A 75 -5.35 -4.07 9.85
CA ARG A 75 -4.63 -4.76 8.78
C ARG A 75 -3.76 -5.87 9.36
N GLN A 76 -3.55 -6.92 8.58
CA GLN A 76 -2.68 -8.06 8.86
C GLN A 76 -1.65 -8.21 7.76
N ILE A 77 -0.57 -8.94 8.02
CA ILE A 77 0.55 -9.07 7.07
C ILE A 77 0.16 -9.77 5.76
N HIS A 78 -0.87 -10.62 5.78
CA HIS A 78 -1.37 -11.31 4.59
C HIS A 78 -2.34 -10.45 3.75
N ASP A 79 -2.70 -9.26 4.24
CA ASP A 79 -3.58 -8.35 3.51
C ASP A 79 -2.83 -7.71 2.34
N ARG A 80 -3.57 -7.47 1.26
CA ARG A 80 -3.11 -6.60 0.17
C ARG A 80 -3.03 -5.16 0.66
N ILE A 81 -2.14 -4.39 0.03
CA ILE A 81 -1.94 -2.98 0.37
C ILE A 81 -3.01 -2.14 -0.33
N TRP A 82 -4.24 -2.24 0.16
CA TRP A 82 -5.39 -1.50 -0.40
C TRP A 82 -5.30 0.01 -0.14
N PRO A 83 -5.66 0.86 -1.12
CA PRO A 83 -5.92 2.28 -0.88
C PRO A 83 -7.13 2.44 0.06
N PRO A 84 -7.42 3.62 0.63
CA PRO A 84 -8.57 3.81 1.54
C PRO A 84 -9.92 3.82 0.83
N TYR A 85 -9.93 3.87 -0.51
CA TYR A 85 -11.15 3.98 -1.30
C TYR A 85 -11.71 2.61 -1.71
N MET A 86 -13.00 2.41 -1.50
CA MET A 86 -13.72 1.18 -1.87
C MET A 86 -13.91 1.08 -3.39
N THR A 87 -14.08 2.23 -4.07
CA THR A 87 -14.39 2.31 -5.50
C THR A 87 -13.61 3.40 -6.22
N VAL A 88 -13.58 3.30 -7.56
CA VAL A 88 -12.98 4.34 -8.43
C VAL A 88 -13.65 5.69 -8.27
N HIS A 89 -14.97 5.69 -8.21
CA HIS A 89 -15.77 6.90 -8.03
C HIS A 89 -15.52 7.55 -6.67
N GLN A 90 -15.37 6.75 -5.60
CA GLN A 90 -15.10 7.28 -4.27
C GLN A 90 -13.75 8.02 -4.22
N ALA A 91 -12.69 7.46 -4.81
CA ALA A 91 -11.42 8.18 -4.80
C ALA A 91 -11.46 9.41 -5.69
N LYS A 92 -12.09 9.34 -6.88
CA LYS A 92 -12.25 10.52 -7.72
C LYS A 92 -12.98 11.63 -6.97
N ASN A 93 -14.08 11.31 -6.29
CA ASN A 93 -14.81 12.28 -5.49
C ASN A 93 -13.95 12.88 -4.37
N ALA A 94 -13.15 12.07 -3.69
CA ALA A 94 -12.25 12.52 -2.63
C ALA A 94 -11.02 13.31 -3.12
N ASN A 95 -10.67 13.23 -4.41
CA ASN A 95 -9.46 13.82 -4.98
C ASN A 95 -9.77 14.71 -6.19
N MET A 96 -10.86 15.48 -6.14
CA MET A 96 -11.21 16.49 -7.15
C MET A 96 -11.28 15.94 -8.59
N GLY A 97 -11.84 14.74 -8.75
CA GLY A 97 -12.01 14.04 -10.02
C GLY A 97 -10.83 13.13 -10.42
N VAL A 98 -9.69 13.21 -9.73
CA VAL A 98 -8.49 12.43 -10.05
C VAL A 98 -8.52 11.08 -9.33
N TRP A 99 -8.12 10.02 -10.03
CA TRP A 99 -7.89 8.71 -9.43
C TRP A 99 -6.41 8.56 -9.08
N PRO A 100 -6.03 8.50 -7.79
CA PRO A 100 -4.63 8.32 -7.41
C PRO A 100 -4.06 7.03 -8.03
N PRO A 101 -2.90 7.08 -8.71
CA PRO A 101 -2.31 5.90 -9.32
C PRO A 101 -1.91 4.86 -8.27
N GLU A 102 -1.96 3.60 -8.70
CA GLU A 102 -1.60 2.44 -7.91
C GLU A 102 -0.08 2.22 -7.95
N LEU A 103 0.55 1.97 -6.80
CA LEU A 103 2.00 2.10 -6.64
C LEU A 103 2.78 0.78 -6.74
N SER A 104 2.15 -0.39 -6.89
CA SER A 104 2.86 -1.67 -7.04
C SER A 104 3.90 -1.64 -8.17
N LYS A 105 3.66 -0.84 -9.22
CA LYS A 105 4.48 -0.77 -10.43
C LYS A 105 5.09 0.61 -10.70
N ALA A 106 5.01 1.52 -9.72
CA ALA A 106 5.43 2.92 -9.90
C ALA A 106 6.91 3.08 -10.31
N GLY A 107 7.80 2.24 -9.78
CA GLY A 107 9.22 2.28 -10.11
C GLY A 107 9.63 1.55 -11.39
N THR A 108 8.71 0.85 -12.07
CA THR A 108 9.05 -0.01 -13.22
C THR A 108 8.26 0.27 -14.48
N HIS A 109 7.10 0.93 -14.39
CA HIS A 109 6.21 1.19 -15.53
C HIS A 109 6.10 2.69 -15.86
N GLN A 110 7.04 3.51 -15.35
CA GLN A 110 7.15 4.94 -15.64
C GLN A 110 8.33 5.22 -16.58
N PRO A 111 8.28 6.25 -17.44
CA PRO A 111 9.42 6.68 -18.25
C PRO A 111 10.59 7.09 -17.36
N GLY A 112 11.70 6.35 -17.38
CA GLY A 112 12.82 6.57 -16.46
C GLY A 112 12.79 5.73 -15.18
N LEU A 113 11.88 4.76 -15.08
CA LEU A 113 11.84 3.73 -14.02
C LEU A 113 11.83 4.35 -12.61
N ILE A 114 12.86 4.07 -11.80
CA ILE A 114 13.00 4.55 -10.41
C ILE A 114 13.39 6.04 -10.37
N ASN A 115 14.07 6.55 -11.41
CA ASN A 115 14.48 7.95 -11.44
C ASN A 115 13.28 8.89 -11.60
N TYR A 116 12.22 8.44 -12.25
CA TYR A 116 11.00 9.22 -12.42
C TYR A 116 10.32 9.58 -11.09
N PRO A 117 9.91 8.61 -10.24
CA PRO A 117 9.31 8.94 -8.95
C PRO A 117 10.29 9.63 -8.00
N TYR A 118 11.61 9.41 -8.16
CA TYR A 118 12.60 10.14 -7.36
C TYR A 118 12.67 11.63 -7.71
N ASN A 119 12.60 11.97 -9.00
CA ASN A 119 12.65 13.36 -9.45
C ASN A 119 11.30 14.09 -9.37
N LEU A 120 10.20 13.35 -9.27
CA LEU A 120 8.85 13.90 -9.14
C LEU A 120 8.54 14.38 -7.72
N LEU A 121 9.19 13.81 -6.71
CA LEU A 121 8.99 14.08 -5.28
C LEU A 121 10.05 15.04 -4.74
#